data_AF-D6V3X8-F1
#
_entry.id   AF-D6V3X8-F1
#
_cell.length_a   1.000
_cell.length_b   1.000
_cell.length_c   1.000
_cell.angle_alpha   90.00
_cell.angle_beta   90.00
_cell.angle_gamma   90.00
#
_symmetry.space_group_name_H-M   'P 1'
#
loop_
_entity.id
_entity.type
_entity.pdbx_description
1 polymer ?
#
loop_
_entity_poly.entity_id
_entity_poly.type
_entity_poly.pdbx_seq_one_letter_code
_entity_poly.pdbx_strand_id
1 'polypeptide(L)'
;MCGDGANDAPALRQAQFGIAVSTSTDVAKSAAGIVLTEPGLSGIVNAVTQGRIAFQRILTYTLRSILHKVRQVPYLGIGLFMTGHAILTPMLVVISMITGDFLAMSSTTDNVIPSPRPNIWKIGDLTLMGIMMGAFDLLFCVLILWIGHAKLHLPIETMQTLTLVNLVVSGQAIYYVVRERRHLWSSRPSKIVAACSMIDLTLVPSLAVTGTLMAPLPVPIIAGLFGVAAIFAFTLDGVKTVLLHHLTID
;
A
#
# COMPACT_ATOMS: atom_id res chain seq x y z
N MET A 1 -29.98 -8.60 8.05
CA MET A 1 -31.41 -8.97 7.99
C MET A 1 -31.92 -8.73 6.58
N CYS A 2 -32.79 -9.59 6.06
CA CYS A 2 -33.46 -9.36 4.78
C CYS A 2 -34.96 -9.19 5.01
N GLY A 3 -35.61 -8.34 4.23
CA GLY A 3 -37.04 -8.07 4.35
C GLY A 3 -37.62 -7.50 3.06
N ASP A 4 -38.93 -7.57 2.93
CA ASP A 4 -39.67 -7.15 1.74
C ASP A 4 -40.90 -6.27 2.05
N GLY A 5 -41.49 -6.46 3.23
CA GLY A 5 -42.68 -5.75 3.68
C GLY A 5 -42.39 -4.51 4.51
N ALA A 6 -43.39 -3.62 4.62
CA ALA A 6 -43.32 -2.43 5.47
C ALA A 6 -43.17 -2.78 6.96
N ASN A 7 -43.65 -3.96 7.38
CA ASN A 7 -43.48 -4.53 8.71
C ASN A 7 -42.02 -4.87 9.02
N ASP A 8 -41.18 -5.13 8.00
CA ASP A 8 -39.75 -5.43 8.19
C ASP A 8 -38.90 -4.16 8.35
N ALA A 9 -39.45 -2.98 8.03
CA ALA A 9 -38.72 -1.72 8.05
C ALA A 9 -38.04 -1.42 9.40
N PRO A 10 -38.67 -1.59 10.58
CA PRO A 10 -38.00 -1.38 11.87
C PRO A 10 -36.81 -2.33 12.06
N ALA A 11 -36.95 -3.58 11.64
CA ALA A 11 -35.94 -4.61 11.83
C ALA A 11 -34.78 -4.47 10.82
N LEU A 12 -35.07 -4.07 9.58
CA LEU A 12 -34.08 -3.65 8.59
C LEU A 12 -33.26 -2.46 9.07
N ARG A 13 -33.89 -1.50 9.73
CA ARG A 13 -33.24 -0.30 10.28
C ARG A 13 -32.38 -0.60 11.51
N GLN A 14 -32.78 -1.56 12.35
CA GLN A 14 -32.04 -1.98 13.53
C GLN A 14 -30.86 -2.91 13.20
N ALA A 15 -30.94 -3.66 12.08
CA ALA A 15 -29.87 -4.53 11.66
C ALA A 15 -28.61 -3.73 11.27
N GLN A 16 -27.43 -4.23 11.65
CA GLN A 16 -26.15 -3.65 11.21
C GLN A 16 -26.03 -3.61 9.69
N PHE A 17 -26.70 -4.55 9.00
CA PHE A 17 -26.88 -4.57 7.56
C PHE A 17 -28.30 -5.06 7.22
N GLY A 18 -29.19 -4.13 6.88
CA GLY A 18 -30.52 -4.40 6.33
C GLY A 18 -30.49 -4.47 4.81
N ILE A 19 -31.07 -5.52 4.22
CA ILE A 19 -31.12 -5.76 2.77
C ILE A 19 -32.58 -5.87 2.33
N ALA A 20 -33.00 -5.02 1.39
CA ALA A 20 -34.30 -5.13 0.72
C ALA A 20 -34.15 -5.80 -0.64
N VAL A 21 -35.08 -6.69 -0.99
CA VAL A 21 -35.15 -7.32 -2.33
C VAL A 21 -35.79 -6.38 -3.36
N SER A 22 -35.62 -6.65 -4.65
CA SER A 22 -36.12 -5.79 -5.73
C SER A 22 -37.65 -5.61 -5.71
N THR A 23 -38.38 -6.63 -5.28
CA THR A 23 -39.84 -6.65 -5.15
C THR A 23 -40.36 -6.06 -3.84
N SER A 24 -39.48 -5.53 -2.98
CA SER A 24 -39.88 -4.97 -1.67
C SER A 24 -40.69 -3.70 -1.81
N THR A 25 -41.50 -3.43 -0.80
CA THR A 25 -42.20 -2.14 -0.60
C THR A 25 -41.22 -0.98 -0.51
N ASP A 26 -41.65 0.21 -0.92
CA ASP A 26 -40.81 1.43 -0.85
C ASP A 26 -40.41 1.78 0.57
N VAL A 27 -41.25 1.43 1.55
CA VAL A 27 -40.96 1.56 2.98
C VAL A 27 -39.79 0.67 3.40
N ALA A 28 -39.80 -0.60 2.99
CA ALA A 28 -38.69 -1.53 3.25
C ALA A 28 -37.39 -1.09 2.55
N LYS A 29 -37.49 -0.65 1.28
CA LYS A 29 -36.34 -0.14 0.51
C LYS A 29 -35.72 1.09 1.15
N SER A 30 -36.55 2.01 1.66
CA SER A 30 -36.09 3.23 2.34
C SER A 30 -35.45 2.95 3.71
N ALA A 31 -35.84 1.86 4.37
CA ALA A 31 -35.29 1.45 5.65
C ALA A 31 -33.98 0.64 5.53
N ALA A 32 -33.77 -0.06 4.42
CA ALA A 32 -32.61 -0.90 4.18
C ALA A 32 -31.34 -0.10 3.83
N GLY A 33 -30.17 -0.66 4.16
CA GLY A 33 -28.86 -0.11 3.78
C GLY A 33 -28.38 -0.55 2.40
N ILE A 34 -28.90 -1.69 1.90
CA ILE A 34 -28.68 -2.18 0.53
C ILE A 34 -30.03 -2.55 -0.07
N VAL A 35 -30.23 -2.18 -1.34
CA VAL A 35 -31.39 -2.60 -2.13
C VAL A 35 -30.89 -3.45 -3.30
N LEU A 36 -31.38 -4.69 -3.40
CA LEU A 36 -31.10 -5.54 -4.56
C LEU A 36 -31.95 -5.05 -5.74
N THR A 37 -31.31 -4.76 -6.86
CA THR A 37 -31.99 -4.33 -8.09
C THR A 37 -32.50 -5.52 -8.90
N GLU A 38 -31.85 -6.67 -8.76
CA GLU A 38 -32.23 -7.93 -9.41
C GLU A 38 -32.96 -8.86 -8.42
N PRO A 39 -33.92 -9.66 -8.89
CA PRO A 39 -34.58 -10.65 -8.05
C PRO A 39 -33.61 -11.78 -7.66
N GLY A 40 -33.81 -12.34 -6.47
CA GLY A 40 -33.05 -13.49 -5.96
C GLY A 40 -32.03 -13.15 -4.87
N LEU A 41 -31.48 -14.20 -4.25
CA LEU A 41 -30.55 -14.09 -3.12
C LEU A 41 -29.07 -14.07 -3.54
N SER A 42 -28.78 -14.30 -4.83
CA SER A 42 -27.42 -14.27 -5.39
C SER A 42 -26.74 -12.91 -5.18
N GLY A 43 -27.50 -11.82 -5.25
CA GLY A 43 -27.02 -10.46 -4.98
C GLY A 43 -26.44 -10.30 -3.57
N ILE A 44 -26.96 -11.02 -2.57
CA ILE A 44 -26.43 -11.01 -1.20
C ILE A 44 -25.04 -11.64 -1.16
N VAL A 45 -24.87 -12.80 -1.81
CA VAL A 45 -23.57 -13.50 -1.88
C VAL A 45 -22.53 -12.63 -2.58
N ASN A 46 -22.92 -11.97 -3.67
CA ASN A 46 -22.06 -11.02 -4.38
C ASN A 46 -21.68 -9.83 -3.51
N ALA A 47 -22.65 -9.22 -2.80
CA ALA A 47 -22.38 -8.10 -1.90
C ALA A 47 -21.42 -8.49 -0.76
N VAL A 48 -21.61 -9.66 -0.14
CA VAL A 48 -20.69 -10.17 0.90
C VAL A 48 -19.29 -10.40 0.32
N THR A 49 -19.18 -10.98 -0.88
CA THR A 49 -17.90 -11.26 -1.53
C THR A 49 -17.16 -9.96 -1.86
N GLN A 50 -17.85 -8.98 -2.46
CA GLN A 50 -17.26 -7.67 -2.77
C GLN A 50 -16.88 -6.89 -1.49
N GLY A 51 -17.70 -6.97 -0.44
CA GLY A 51 -17.38 -6.39 0.87
C GLY A 51 -16.09 -6.97 1.46
N ARG A 52 -15.88 -8.29 1.37
CA ARG A 52 -14.64 -8.94 1.82
C ARG A 52 -13.42 -8.53 0.98
N ILE A 53 -13.58 -8.39 -0.33
CA ILE A 53 -12.51 -7.89 -1.22
C ILE A 53 -12.15 -6.44 -0.86
N ALA A 54 -13.14 -5.56 -0.71
CA ALA A 54 -12.93 -4.17 -0.33
C ALA A 54 -12.26 -4.06 1.04
N PHE A 55 -12.69 -4.85 2.02
CA PHE A 55 -12.09 -4.87 3.36
C PHE A 55 -10.61 -5.27 3.32
N GLN A 56 -10.25 -6.30 2.54
CA GLN A 56 -8.85 -6.71 2.39
C GLN A 56 -7.99 -5.63 1.72
N ARG A 57 -8.53 -4.92 0.72
CA ARG A 57 -7.85 -3.75 0.12
C ARG A 57 -7.62 -2.64 1.13
N ILE A 58 -8.62 -2.35 1.97
CA ILE A 58 -8.49 -1.35 3.05
C ILE A 58 -7.39 -1.76 4.03
N LEU A 59 -7.35 -3.00 4.49
CA LEU A 59 -6.30 -3.49 5.39
C LEU A 59 -4.90 -3.32 4.79
N THR A 60 -4.73 -3.70 3.53
CA THR A 60 -3.46 -3.55 2.80
C THR A 60 -3.07 -2.07 2.65
N TYR A 61 -4.02 -1.20 2.32
CA TYR A 61 -3.79 0.24 2.24
C TYR A 61 -3.40 0.83 3.59
N THR A 62 -4.10 0.46 4.66
CA THR A 62 -3.82 0.93 6.02
C THR A 62 -2.45 0.47 6.49
N LEU A 63 -2.10 -0.80 6.30
CA LEU A 63 -0.78 -1.34 6.64
C LEU A 63 0.34 -0.59 5.91
N ARG A 64 0.20 -0.38 4.60
CA ARG A 64 1.16 0.39 3.80
C ARG A 64 1.26 1.84 4.29
N SER A 65 0.14 2.45 4.64
CA SER A 65 0.10 3.83 5.13
C SER A 65 0.85 3.98 6.44
N ILE A 66 0.64 3.06 7.39
CA ILE A 66 1.37 3.04 8.67
C ILE A 66 2.87 2.87 8.41
N LEU A 67 3.25 1.89 7.58
CA LEU A 67 4.63 1.61 7.23
C LEU A 67 5.32 2.86 6.65
N HIS A 68 4.70 3.51 5.66
CA HIS A 68 5.23 4.74 5.05
C HIS A 68 5.44 5.86 6.08
N LYS A 69 4.52 6.03 7.04
CA LYS A 69 4.68 7.06 8.08
C LYS A 69 5.82 6.72 9.05
N VAL A 70 5.93 5.45 9.44
CA VAL A 70 7.01 4.96 10.31
C VAL A 70 8.37 5.09 9.64
N ARG A 71 8.48 4.87 8.32
CA ARG A 71 9.72 5.11 7.57
C ARG A 71 9.99 6.62 7.39
N GLN A 72 9.05 7.36 6.81
CA GLN A 72 9.32 8.69 6.23
C GLN A 72 9.81 9.71 7.27
N VAL A 73 9.14 9.79 8.42
CA VAL A 73 9.44 10.81 9.44
C VAL A 73 10.86 10.65 10.01
N PRO A 74 11.24 9.47 10.56
CA PRO A 74 12.60 9.29 11.07
C PRO A 74 13.64 9.28 9.94
N TYR A 75 13.31 8.84 8.72
CA TYR A 75 14.27 8.87 7.62
C TYR A 75 14.71 10.29 7.26
N LEU A 76 13.78 11.24 7.19
CA LEU A 76 14.08 12.65 6.99
C LEU A 76 14.93 13.22 8.14
N GLY A 77 14.60 12.88 9.39
CA GLY A 77 15.34 13.33 10.57
C GLY A 77 16.77 12.79 10.61
N ILE A 78 16.93 11.47 10.46
CA ILE A 78 18.24 10.80 10.43
C ILE A 78 19.09 11.34 9.28
N GLY A 79 18.50 11.53 8.09
CA GLY A 79 19.24 12.08 6.97
C GLY A 79 19.73 13.50 7.19
N LEU A 80 18.93 14.35 7.84
CA LEU A 80 19.36 15.69 8.24
C LEU A 80 20.52 15.63 9.24
N PHE A 81 20.45 14.77 10.25
CA PHE A 81 21.55 14.60 11.21
C PHE A 81 22.82 14.05 10.58
N MET A 82 22.70 13.13 9.61
CA MET A 82 23.84 12.49 8.97
C MET A 82 24.55 13.39 7.96
N THR A 83 23.80 14.14 7.15
CA THR A 83 24.33 14.95 6.04
C THR A 83 24.47 16.43 6.38
N GLY A 84 23.91 16.87 7.52
CA GLY A 84 23.83 18.28 7.92
C GLY A 84 22.86 19.13 7.09
N HIS A 85 22.20 18.54 6.08
CA HIS A 85 21.34 19.23 5.12
C HIS A 85 20.06 18.44 4.88
N ALA A 86 19.04 19.08 4.29
CA ALA A 86 17.82 18.39 3.94
C ALA A 86 18.08 17.36 2.81
N ILE A 87 17.79 16.08 3.07
CA ILE A 87 17.94 14.97 2.11
C ILE A 87 16.87 14.96 1.01
N LEU A 88 15.82 15.77 1.15
CA LEU A 88 14.75 15.92 0.17
C LEU A 88 14.40 17.40 0.05
N THR A 89 14.44 17.92 -1.17
CA THR A 89 13.94 19.27 -1.46
C THR A 89 12.42 19.24 -1.62
N PRO A 90 11.71 20.36 -1.40
CA PRO A 90 10.27 20.43 -1.61
C PRO A 90 9.84 19.95 -3.01
N MET A 91 10.64 20.23 -4.03
CA MET A 91 10.39 19.76 -5.39
C MET A 91 10.46 18.22 -5.49
N LEU A 92 11.48 17.59 -4.95
CA LEU A 92 11.59 16.11 -4.98
C LEU A 92 10.47 15.44 -4.19
N VAL A 93 9.99 16.07 -3.11
CA VAL A 93 8.81 15.60 -2.37
C VAL A 93 7.56 15.65 -3.26
N VAL A 94 7.35 16.73 -4.01
CA VAL A 94 6.21 16.84 -4.95
C VAL A 94 6.28 15.77 -6.04
N ILE A 95 7.46 15.53 -6.62
CA ILE A 95 7.64 14.43 -7.59
C ILE A 95 7.26 13.10 -6.95
N SER A 96 7.80 12.80 -5.76
CA SER A 96 7.52 11.55 -5.06
C SER A 96 6.03 11.37 -4.74
N MET A 97 5.33 12.45 -4.37
CA MET A 97 3.91 12.41 -4.05
C MET A 97 3.07 12.10 -5.28
N ILE A 98 3.28 12.84 -6.38
CA ILE A 98 2.53 12.64 -7.63
C ILE A 98 2.71 11.21 -8.13
N THR A 99 3.96 10.72 -8.19
CA THR A 99 4.20 9.37 -8.72
C THR A 99 3.65 8.29 -7.80
N GLY A 100 3.77 8.47 -6.48
CA GLY A 100 3.20 7.56 -5.48
C GLY A 100 1.66 7.52 -5.47
N ASP A 101 1.00 8.65 -5.74
CA ASP A 101 -0.46 8.75 -5.73
C ASP A 101 -1.10 7.92 -6.85
N PHE A 102 -0.51 7.90 -8.05
CA PHE A 102 -0.99 7.04 -9.14
C PHE A 102 -0.94 5.56 -8.78
N LEU A 103 0.16 5.12 -8.17
CA LEU A 103 0.27 3.75 -7.68
C LEU A 103 -0.76 3.48 -6.57
N ALA A 104 -0.94 4.42 -5.66
CA ALA A 104 -1.92 4.29 -4.59
C ALA A 104 -3.35 4.16 -5.12
N MET A 105 -3.75 4.97 -6.09
CA MET A 105 -5.06 4.87 -6.73
C MET A 105 -5.23 3.54 -7.49
N SER A 106 -4.20 3.10 -8.22
CA SER A 106 -4.23 1.83 -8.96
C SER A 106 -4.50 0.61 -8.07
N SER A 107 -4.06 0.66 -6.79
CA SER A 107 -4.26 -0.43 -5.83
C SER A 107 -5.72 -0.75 -5.53
N THR A 108 -6.65 0.18 -5.81
CA THR A 108 -8.09 -0.08 -5.70
C THR A 108 -8.59 -1.12 -6.72
N THR A 109 -7.88 -1.29 -7.83
CA THR A 109 -8.20 -2.23 -8.91
C THR A 109 -7.54 -3.59 -8.74
N ASP A 110 -6.86 -3.81 -7.63
CA ASP A 110 -5.99 -4.95 -7.44
C ASP A 110 -6.75 -6.26 -7.21
N ASN A 111 -6.17 -7.37 -7.65
CA ASN A 111 -6.72 -8.72 -7.49
C ASN A 111 -6.44 -9.23 -6.08
N VAL A 112 -7.44 -9.15 -5.20
CA VAL A 112 -7.34 -9.57 -3.81
C VAL A 112 -8.23 -10.79 -3.56
N ILE A 113 -7.71 -11.75 -2.78
CA ILE A 113 -8.45 -12.95 -2.40
C ILE A 113 -9.37 -12.61 -1.21
N PRO A 114 -10.69 -12.82 -1.32
CA PRO A 114 -11.60 -12.59 -0.20
C PRO A 114 -11.32 -13.56 0.95
N SER A 115 -11.41 -13.09 2.19
CA SER A 115 -11.28 -13.97 3.36
C SER A 115 -12.45 -14.97 3.41
N PRO A 116 -12.22 -16.26 3.71
CA PRO A 116 -13.28 -17.24 3.86
C PRO A 116 -14.17 -16.95 5.10
N ARG A 117 -13.62 -16.24 6.09
CA ARG A 117 -14.30 -15.92 7.36
C ARG A 117 -14.54 -14.40 7.49
N PRO A 118 -15.52 -13.97 8.30
CA PRO A 118 -15.67 -12.56 8.66
C PRO A 118 -14.39 -12.09 9.36
N ASN A 119 -13.73 -11.09 8.77
CA ASN A 119 -12.50 -10.52 9.33
C ASN A 119 -12.88 -9.38 10.29
N ILE A 120 -12.15 -9.25 11.40
CA ILE A 120 -12.36 -8.23 12.43
C ILE A 120 -11.17 -7.27 12.38
N TRP A 121 -11.43 -5.97 12.40
CA TRP A 121 -10.37 -4.97 12.37
C TRP A 121 -9.57 -4.96 13.70
N LYS A 122 -8.45 -5.66 13.73
CA LYS A 122 -7.48 -5.61 14.84
C LYS A 122 -6.44 -4.50 14.60
N ILE A 123 -6.80 -3.27 14.98
CA ILE A 123 -5.95 -2.09 14.74
C ILE A 123 -4.57 -2.26 15.40
N GLY A 124 -4.50 -2.82 16.61
CA GLY A 124 -3.24 -3.00 17.35
C GLY A 124 -2.24 -3.93 16.66
N ASP A 125 -2.69 -5.10 16.20
CA ASP A 125 -1.82 -6.05 15.50
C ASP A 125 -1.36 -5.47 14.14
N LEU A 126 -2.27 -4.76 13.47
CA LEU A 126 -1.98 -4.08 12.20
C LEU A 126 -0.95 -2.95 12.37
N THR A 127 -1.06 -2.16 13.44
CA THR A 127 -0.11 -1.08 13.72
C THR A 127 1.24 -1.64 14.16
N LEU A 128 1.27 -2.69 14.99
CA LEU A 128 2.51 -3.34 15.41
C LEU A 128 3.26 -3.92 14.21
N MET A 129 2.56 -4.63 13.31
CA MET A 129 3.16 -5.13 12.07
C MET A 129 3.69 -3.99 11.20
N GLY A 130 2.89 -2.92 11.03
CA GLY A 130 3.30 -1.74 10.27
C GLY A 130 4.55 -1.06 10.83
N ILE A 131 4.67 -0.98 12.16
CA ILE A 131 5.84 -0.43 12.84
C ILE A 131 7.07 -1.33 12.62
N MET A 132 6.94 -2.64 12.81
CA MET A 132 8.06 -3.58 12.65
C MET A 132 8.57 -3.60 11.20
N MET A 133 7.68 -3.70 10.22
CA MET A 133 8.06 -3.65 8.81
C MET A 133 8.60 -2.28 8.41
N GLY A 134 8.02 -1.20 8.93
CA GLY A 134 8.48 0.16 8.69
C GLY A 134 9.87 0.43 9.28
N ALA A 135 10.19 -0.15 10.44
CA ALA A 135 11.52 -0.07 11.03
C ALA A 135 12.57 -0.83 10.20
N PHE A 136 12.22 -1.99 9.65
CA PHE A 136 13.10 -2.75 8.76
C PHE A 136 13.40 -1.98 7.45
N ASP A 137 12.36 -1.36 6.88
CA ASP A 137 12.50 -0.50 5.70
C ASP A 137 13.25 0.81 5.99
N LEU A 138 13.04 1.40 7.16
CA LEU A 138 13.84 2.54 7.61
C LEU A 138 15.33 2.18 7.68
N LEU A 139 15.65 1.04 8.28
CA LEU A 139 17.03 0.55 8.38
C LEU A 139 17.64 0.37 6.99
N PHE A 140 16.90 -0.22 6.06
CA PHE A 140 17.31 -0.35 4.66
C PHE A 140 17.60 1.01 4.01
N CYS A 141 16.68 1.96 4.14
CA CYS A 141 16.85 3.30 3.56
C CYS A 141 18.03 4.06 4.18
N VAL A 142 18.19 3.99 5.50
CA VAL A 142 19.31 4.63 6.23
C VAL A 142 20.64 4.00 5.82
N LEU A 143 20.71 2.68 5.62
CA LEU A 143 21.93 2.02 5.15
C LEU A 143 22.34 2.50 3.75
N ILE A 144 21.39 2.65 2.83
CA ILE A 144 21.66 3.17 1.49
C ILE A 144 22.16 4.62 1.57
N LEU A 145 21.51 5.45 2.38
CA LEU A 145 21.93 6.83 2.61
C LEU A 145 23.34 6.88 3.23
N TRP A 146 23.62 6.00 4.20
CA TRP A 146 24.94 5.89 4.83
C TRP A 146 26.01 5.49 3.82
N ILE A 147 25.75 4.52 2.93
CA ILE A 147 26.69 4.12 1.87
C ILE A 147 26.94 5.28 0.91
N GLY A 148 25.90 6.01 0.51
CA GLY A 148 26.00 7.20 -0.34
C GLY A 148 26.89 8.28 0.27
N HIS A 149 26.72 8.53 1.57
CA HIS A 149 27.49 9.55 2.30
C HIS A 149 28.92 9.10 2.60
N ALA A 150 29.10 7.93 3.22
CA ALA A 150 30.37 7.50 3.81
C ALA A 150 31.31 6.76 2.85
N LYS A 151 30.78 6.02 1.86
CA LYS A 151 31.61 5.30 0.88
C LYS A 151 31.76 6.07 -0.42
N LEU A 152 30.64 6.54 -0.96
CA LEU A 152 30.61 7.17 -2.28
C LEU A 152 30.92 8.67 -2.25
N HIS A 153 30.96 9.30 -1.07
CA HIS A 153 31.27 10.72 -0.87
C HIS A 153 30.52 11.63 -1.86
N LEU A 154 29.24 11.31 -2.09
CA LEU A 154 28.42 12.00 -3.08
C LEU A 154 28.14 13.44 -2.62
N PRO A 155 28.08 14.41 -3.55
CA PRO A 155 27.63 15.75 -3.23
C PRO A 155 26.16 15.73 -2.79
N ILE A 156 25.76 16.76 -2.03
CA ILE A 156 24.43 16.82 -1.41
C ILE A 156 23.29 16.71 -2.44
N GLU A 157 23.45 17.30 -3.63
CA GLU A 157 22.42 17.27 -4.67
C GLU A 157 22.21 15.85 -5.22
N THR A 158 23.29 15.10 -5.44
CA THR A 158 23.21 13.70 -5.87
C THR A 158 22.68 12.79 -4.75
N MET A 159 22.95 13.13 -3.48
CA MET A 159 22.36 12.45 -2.32
C MET A 159 20.85 12.63 -2.24
N GLN A 160 20.34 13.82 -2.61
CA GLN A 160 18.90 14.07 -2.67
C GLN A 160 18.23 13.26 -3.79
N THR A 161 18.86 13.17 -4.97
CA THR A 161 18.40 12.29 -6.05
C THR A 161 18.42 10.82 -5.64
N LEU A 162 19.50 10.35 -5.00
CA LEU A 162 19.62 8.99 -4.46
C LEU A 162 18.48 8.68 -3.49
N THR A 163 18.17 9.63 -2.60
CA THR A 163 17.10 9.53 -1.62
C THR A 163 15.73 9.36 -2.30
N LEU A 164 15.44 10.17 -3.32
CA LEU A 164 14.20 10.06 -4.09
C LEU A 164 14.07 8.70 -4.78
N VAL A 165 15.09 8.30 -5.55
CA VAL A 165 15.08 7.02 -6.29
C VAL A 165 14.93 5.86 -5.31
N ASN A 166 15.65 5.89 -4.18
CA ASN A 166 15.54 4.87 -3.16
C ASN A 166 14.12 4.78 -2.56
N LEU A 167 13.47 5.91 -2.25
CA LEU A 167 12.11 5.92 -1.71
C LEU A 167 11.08 5.34 -2.69
N VAL A 168 11.25 5.61 -3.98
CA VAL A 168 10.38 5.06 -5.04
C VAL A 168 10.57 3.55 -5.16
N VAL A 169 11.82 3.09 -5.28
CA VAL A 169 12.11 1.66 -5.49
C VAL A 169 11.77 0.83 -4.23
N SER A 170 12.12 1.30 -3.03
CA SER A 170 11.76 0.64 -1.76
C SER A 170 10.24 0.67 -1.51
N GLY A 171 9.56 1.79 -1.80
CA GLY A 171 8.11 1.91 -1.71
C GLY A 171 7.38 0.91 -2.61
N GLN A 172 7.89 0.68 -3.82
CA GLN A 172 7.40 -0.35 -4.74
C GLN A 172 7.63 -1.75 -4.16
N ALA A 173 8.83 -2.07 -3.69
CA ALA A 173 9.13 -3.36 -3.05
C ALA A 173 8.15 -3.67 -1.91
N ILE A 174 7.90 -2.70 -1.04
CA ILE A 174 6.93 -2.83 0.05
C ILE A 174 5.52 -3.05 -0.46
N TYR A 175 5.10 -2.29 -1.46
CA TYR A 175 3.75 -2.43 -2.02
C TYR A 175 3.51 -3.87 -2.49
N TYR A 176 4.44 -4.45 -3.25
CA TYR A 176 4.33 -5.83 -3.72
C TYR A 176 4.38 -6.87 -2.59
N VAL A 177 5.18 -6.64 -1.54
CA VAL A 177 5.27 -7.54 -0.39
C VAL A 177 3.99 -7.50 0.46
N VAL A 178 3.45 -6.31 0.74
CA VAL A 178 2.29 -6.10 1.63
C VAL A 178 0.97 -6.41 0.93
N ARG A 179 0.95 -6.35 -0.41
CA ARG A 179 -0.20 -6.68 -1.26
C ARG A 179 -0.77 -8.06 -0.96
N GLU A 180 0.09 -9.04 -0.70
CA GLU A 180 -0.29 -10.43 -0.49
C GLU A 180 0.04 -10.88 0.94
N ARG A 181 -0.90 -11.60 1.59
CA ARG A 181 -0.70 -12.12 2.96
C ARG A 181 0.22 -13.34 2.97
N ARG A 182 0.23 -14.09 1.87
CA ARG A 182 1.22 -15.16 1.61
C ARG A 182 2.47 -14.57 0.95
N HIS A 183 3.36 -15.42 0.47
CA HIS A 183 4.50 -14.98 -0.34
C HIS A 183 4.07 -14.13 -1.54
N LEU A 184 4.92 -13.17 -1.92
CA LEU A 184 4.63 -12.19 -2.96
C LEU A 184 4.31 -12.77 -4.35
N TRP A 185 4.72 -14.02 -4.64
CA TRP A 185 4.41 -14.73 -5.90
C TRP A 185 3.06 -15.46 -5.90
N SER A 186 2.34 -15.45 -4.78
CA SER A 186 1.10 -16.23 -4.64
C SER A 186 -0.07 -15.65 -5.43
N SER A 187 -0.02 -14.36 -5.77
CA SER A 187 -1.05 -13.70 -6.58
C SER A 187 -0.44 -12.78 -7.62
N ARG A 188 -1.17 -12.60 -8.73
CA ARG A 188 -0.76 -11.72 -9.81
C ARG A 188 -1.38 -10.33 -9.64
N PRO A 189 -0.58 -9.24 -9.73
CA PRO A 189 -1.10 -7.88 -9.69
C PRO A 189 -2.10 -7.65 -10.83
N SER A 190 -3.03 -6.73 -10.63
CA SER A 190 -3.89 -6.30 -11.74
C SER A 190 -3.05 -5.64 -12.83
N LYS A 191 -3.54 -5.69 -14.08
CA LYS A 191 -2.83 -5.09 -15.22
C LYS A 191 -2.59 -3.59 -15.03
N ILE A 192 -3.52 -2.90 -14.38
CA ILE A 192 -3.43 -1.46 -14.10
C ILE A 192 -2.34 -1.19 -13.07
N VAL A 193 -2.30 -1.96 -11.97
CA VAL A 193 -1.25 -1.86 -10.95
C VAL A 193 0.13 -2.11 -11.56
N ALA A 194 0.27 -3.15 -12.37
CA ALA A 194 1.53 -3.48 -13.04
C ALA A 194 1.98 -2.35 -13.98
N ALA A 195 1.07 -1.81 -14.79
CA ALA A 195 1.36 -0.69 -15.69
C ALA A 195 1.80 0.57 -14.92
N CYS A 196 1.06 0.96 -13.88
CA CYS A 196 1.43 2.10 -13.03
C CYS A 196 2.78 1.89 -12.34
N SER A 197 3.07 0.68 -11.86
CA SER A 197 4.36 0.35 -11.24
C SER A 197 5.52 0.45 -12.24
N MET A 198 5.32 -0.03 -13.47
CA MET A 198 6.32 0.09 -14.54
C MET A 198 6.58 1.53 -14.92
N ILE A 199 5.54 2.36 -15.00
CA ILE A 199 5.68 3.80 -15.27
C ILE A 199 6.47 4.47 -14.15
N ASP A 200 6.14 4.20 -12.89
CA ASP A 200 6.85 4.78 -11.73
C ASP A 200 8.34 4.38 -11.71
N LEU A 201 8.63 3.08 -11.88
CA LEU A 201 9.99 2.53 -11.90
C LEU A 201 10.81 2.93 -13.13
N THR A 202 10.21 3.52 -14.17
CA THR A 202 10.95 4.01 -15.34
C THR A 202 11.06 5.53 -15.35
N LEU A 203 10.00 6.23 -14.95
CA LEU A 203 9.94 7.68 -14.95
C LEU A 203 10.95 8.29 -13.97
N VAL A 204 10.93 7.90 -12.70
CA VAL A 204 11.83 8.53 -11.71
C VAL A 204 13.31 8.22 -11.99
N PRO A 205 13.70 6.97 -12.28
CA PRO A 205 15.10 6.68 -12.64
C PRO A 205 15.54 7.32 -13.95
N SER A 206 14.66 7.44 -14.96
CA SER A 206 15.03 8.13 -16.21
C SER A 206 15.30 9.62 -15.97
N LEU A 207 14.46 10.30 -15.18
CA LEU A 207 14.71 11.69 -14.78
C LEU A 207 16.01 11.85 -13.97
N ALA A 208 16.36 10.86 -13.14
CA ALA A 208 17.60 10.83 -12.38
C ALA A 208 18.84 10.61 -13.27
N VAL A 209 18.73 9.84 -14.36
CA VAL A 209 19.83 9.65 -15.33
C VAL A 209 20.03 10.90 -16.18
N THR A 210 18.95 11.53 -16.65
CA THR A 210 19.02 12.73 -17.49
C THR A 210 19.37 14.00 -16.72
N GLY A 211 19.27 13.98 -15.38
CA GLY A 211 19.48 15.16 -14.55
C GLY A 211 18.39 16.23 -14.73
N THR A 212 17.20 15.83 -15.19
CA THR A 212 16.08 16.74 -15.39
C THR A 212 15.35 16.93 -14.06
N LEU A 213 15.26 18.18 -13.57
CA LEU A 213 14.65 18.57 -12.29
C LEU A 213 15.40 18.08 -11.02
N MET A 214 16.47 17.30 -11.17
CA MET A 214 17.28 16.75 -10.09
C MET A 214 18.72 16.53 -10.56
N ALA A 215 19.69 16.43 -9.65
CA ALA A 215 21.07 16.18 -10.05
C ALA A 215 21.25 14.79 -10.66
N PRO A 216 22.13 14.63 -11.67
CA PRO A 216 22.35 13.36 -12.34
C PRO A 216 22.93 12.32 -11.37
N LEU A 217 22.39 11.11 -11.42
CA LEU A 217 22.87 9.96 -10.65
C LEU A 217 23.46 8.92 -11.61
N PRO A 218 24.68 8.43 -11.39
CA PRO A 218 25.30 7.41 -12.24
C PRO A 218 24.43 6.16 -12.40
N VAL A 219 24.26 5.70 -13.64
CA VAL A 219 23.51 4.49 -13.99
C VAL A 219 23.92 3.25 -13.17
N PRO A 220 25.22 3.01 -12.86
CA PRO A 220 25.61 1.87 -12.03
C PRO A 220 25.02 1.89 -10.62
N ILE A 221 24.85 3.09 -10.03
CA ILE A 221 24.25 3.24 -8.69
C ILE A 221 22.76 2.92 -8.77
N ILE A 222 22.07 3.41 -9.79
CA ILE A 222 20.66 3.12 -10.02
C ILE A 222 20.43 1.61 -10.22
N ALA A 223 21.22 0.98 -11.10
CA ALA A 223 21.14 -0.46 -11.32
C ALA A 223 21.43 -1.27 -10.03
N GLY A 224 22.42 -0.83 -9.24
CA GLY A 224 22.72 -1.40 -7.93
C GLY A 224 21.54 -1.28 -6.95
N LEU A 225 20.87 -0.12 -6.89
CA LEU A 225 19.67 0.08 -6.07
C LEU A 225 18.55 -0.87 -6.44
N PHE A 226 18.29 -1.07 -7.74
CA PHE A 226 17.29 -2.04 -8.19
C PHE A 226 17.63 -3.47 -7.73
N GLY A 227 18.89 -3.88 -7.86
CA GLY A 227 19.34 -5.20 -7.41
C GLY A 227 19.21 -5.39 -5.90
N VAL A 228 19.66 -4.41 -5.13
CA VAL A 228 19.60 -4.42 -3.66
C VAL A 228 18.16 -4.34 -3.16
N ALA A 229 17.31 -3.55 -3.82
CA ALA A 229 15.88 -3.46 -3.49
C ALA A 229 15.11 -4.75 -3.83
N ALA A 230 15.50 -5.44 -4.91
CA ALA A 230 14.95 -6.76 -5.20
C ALA A 230 15.26 -7.73 -4.06
N ILE A 231 16.53 -7.82 -3.63
CA ILE A 231 16.94 -8.65 -2.49
C ILE A 231 16.17 -8.24 -1.23
N PHE A 232 16.05 -6.94 -0.97
CA PHE A 232 15.26 -6.41 0.14
C PHE A 232 13.81 -6.90 0.10
N ALA A 233 13.15 -6.88 -1.07
CA ALA A 233 11.79 -7.38 -1.22
C ALA A 233 11.66 -8.85 -0.80
N PHE A 234 12.60 -9.72 -1.20
CA PHE A 234 12.62 -11.13 -0.77
C PHE A 234 12.83 -11.26 0.75
N THR A 235 13.75 -10.47 1.32
CA THR A 235 13.98 -10.51 2.77
C THR A 235 12.78 -10.01 3.57
N LEU A 236 12.12 -8.94 3.09
CA LEU A 236 10.94 -8.36 3.70
C LEU A 236 9.74 -9.32 3.60
N ASP A 237 9.62 -10.07 2.51
CA ASP A 237 8.60 -11.12 2.37
C ASP A 237 8.79 -12.22 3.43
N GLY A 238 10.04 -12.64 3.67
CA GLY A 238 10.38 -13.56 4.76
C GLY A 238 9.96 -13.00 6.13
N VAL A 239 10.38 -11.77 6.46
CA VAL A 239 9.99 -11.09 7.71
C VAL A 239 8.48 -11.01 7.86
N LYS A 240 7.77 -10.60 6.80
CA LYS A 240 6.32 -10.52 6.77
C LYS A 240 5.67 -11.86 7.07
N THR A 241 6.12 -12.96 6.46
CA THR A 241 5.52 -14.29 6.70
C THR A 241 5.67 -14.74 8.15
N VAL A 242 6.81 -14.45 8.78
CA VAL A 242 7.02 -14.71 10.21
C VAL A 242 6.09 -13.84 11.07
N LEU A 243 6.00 -12.54 10.76
CA LEU A 243 5.14 -11.61 11.51
C LEU A 243 3.66 -12.00 11.41
N LEU A 244 3.18 -12.39 10.24
CA LEU A 244 1.79 -12.83 10.04
C LEU A 244 1.48 -14.16 10.75
N HIS A 245 2.49 -14.98 11.03
CA HIS A 245 2.30 -16.18 11.84
C HIS A 245 2.05 -15.84 13.32
N HIS A 246 2.69 -14.78 13.82
CA HIS A 246 2.54 -14.33 15.20
C HIS A 246 1.37 -13.34 15.40
N LEU A 247 1.04 -12.55 14.38
CA LEU A 247 0.00 -11.52 14.41
C LEU A 247 -1.15 -11.95 13.49
N THR A 248 -2.29 -12.31 14.09
CA THR A 248 -3.48 -12.72 13.33
C THR A 248 -4.19 -11.51 12.72
N ILE A 249 -3.87 -11.14 11.48
CA ILE A 249 -4.49 -10.03 10.73
C ILE A 249 -5.65 -10.51 9.82
N ASP A 250 -6.18 -11.70 10.12
CA ASP A 250 -7.26 -12.40 9.40
C ASP A 250 -8.61 -12.41 10.13
#